data_AF-A0A7C6BA94-F1
#
_entry.id   AF-A0A7C6BA94-F1
#
_cell.length_a   1.000
_cell.length_b   1.000
_cell.length_c   1.000
_cell.angle_alpha   90.00
_cell.angle_beta   90.00
_cell.angle_gamma   90.00
#
_symmetry.space_group_name_H-M   'P 1'
#
loop_
_entity.id
_entity.type
_entity.pdbx_description
1 polymer ?
#
loop_
_entity_poly.entity_id
_entity_poly.type
_entity_poly.pdbx_seq_one_letter_code
_entity_poly.pdbx_strand_id
1 'polypeptide(L)' 'MSITLNSPLDMHLHLRDEAMLNTVGPLSSETFSGAIIMPNLVPPVTTK' A
#
# COMPACT_ATOMS: atom_id res chain seq x y z
N MET A 1 6.24 -28.99 2.39
CA MET A 1 6.43 -28.31 1.10
C MET A 1 6.38 -26.82 1.37
N SER A 2 7.34 -26.03 0.90
CA SER A 2 7.38 -24.57 1.11
C SER A 2 7.12 -23.86 -0.21
N ILE A 3 6.31 -22.79 -0.20
CA ILE A 3 6.10 -21.90 -1.34
C ILE A 3 6.70 -20.55 -0.98
N THR A 4 7.50 -19.99 -1.88
CA THR A 4 8.19 -18.71 -1.68
C THR A 4 7.84 -17.78 -2.83
N LEU A 5 7.43 -16.56 -2.49
CA LEU A 5 7.17 -15.48 -3.44
C LEU A 5 8.34 -14.50 -3.35
N ASN A 6 9.09 -14.35 -4.43
CA ASN A 6 10.30 -13.51 -4.43
C ASN A 6 9.99 -12.00 -4.41
N SER A 7 8.86 -11.60 -5.00
CA SER A 7 8.46 -10.20 -5.12
C SER A 7 6.93 -10.09 -5.12
N PRO A 8 6.28 -10.30 -3.96
CA PRO A 8 4.84 -10.19 -3.86
C PRO A 8 4.41 -8.73 -4.06
N LEU A 9 3.31 -8.52 -4.78
CA LEU A 9 2.73 -7.22 -5.05
C LEU A 9 1.31 -7.14 -4.46
N ASP A 10 0.97 -6.01 -3.85
CA ASP A 10 -0.39 -5.70 -3.41
C ASP A 10 -1.08 -4.80 -4.44
N MET A 11 -1.99 -5.38 -5.22
CA MET A 11 -2.62 -4.67 -6.34
C MET A 11 -3.80 -3.78 -5.90
N HIS A 12 -4.12 -3.70 -4.59
CA HIS A 12 -5.22 -2.86 -4.09
C HIS A 12 -4.99 -2.42 -2.64
N LEU A 13 -4.22 -1.33 -2.44
CA LEU A 13 -3.86 -0.83 -1.12
C LEU A 13 -4.47 0.55 -0.82
N HIS A 14 -4.90 0.74 0.43
CA HIS A 14 -5.37 2.03 0.96
C HIS A 14 -4.46 2.44 2.11
N LEU A 15 -3.56 3.41 1.87
CA LEU A 15 -2.64 3.91 2.90
C LEU A 15 -3.24 4.99 3.80
N ARG A 16 -4.30 5.68 3.32
CA ARG A 16 -4.85 6.89 3.95
C ARG A 16 -3.79 8.01 4.07
N ASP A 17 -4.00 8.97 4.95
CA ASP A 17 -3.17 10.16 5.15
C ASP A 17 -2.71 10.28 6.62
N GLU A 18 -1.79 11.23 6.87
CA GLU A 18 -1.35 11.65 8.20
C GLU A 18 -0.91 10.48 9.12
N ALA A 19 -1.49 10.39 10.32
CA ALA A 19 -1.15 9.38 11.31
C ALA A 19 -1.40 7.95 10.82
N MET A 20 -2.42 7.75 9.97
CA MET A 20 -2.71 6.43 9.41
C MET A 20 -1.63 6.01 8.42
N LEU A 21 -1.18 6.91 7.55
CA LEU A 21 -0.09 6.65 6.61
C LEU A 21 1.20 6.27 7.35
N ASN A 22 1.56 7.02 8.40
CA ASN A 22 2.75 6.76 9.20
C ASN A 22 2.72 5.39 9.91
N THR A 23 1.52 4.87 10.19
CA THR A 23 1.34 3.57 10.83
C THR A 23 1.31 2.44 9.80
N VAL A 24 0.50 2.57 8.75
CA VAL A 24 0.21 1.49 7.79
C VAL A 24 1.32 1.34 6.74
N GLY A 25 1.93 2.44 6.30
CA GLY A 25 2.97 2.43 5.26
C GLY A 25 4.10 1.44 5.55
N PRO A 26 4.78 1.55 6.72
CA PRO A 26 5.84 0.61 7.10
C PRO A 26 5.35 -0.84 7.13
N LEU A 27 4.23 -1.11 7.79
CA LEU A 27 3.65 -2.45 7.93
C LEU A 27 3.34 -3.11 6.58
N SER A 28 2.80 -2.35 5.62
CA SER A 28 2.55 -2.85 4.26
C SER A 28 3.85 -3.13 3.52
N SER A 29 4.84 -2.24 3.60
CA SER A 29 6.12 -2.36 2.88
C SER A 29 7.04 -3.47 3.40
N GLU A 30 6.86 -3.92 4.65
CA GLU A 30 7.61 -5.05 5.21
C GLU A 30 7.34 -6.37 4.48
N THR A 31 6.14 -6.53 3.92
CA THR A 31 5.73 -7.78 3.27
C THR A 31 5.78 -7.70 1.75
N PHE A 32 5.37 -6.57 1.17
CA PHE A 32 5.20 -6.42 -0.28
C PHE A 32 6.32 -5.63 -0.92
N SER A 33 6.79 -6.13 -2.06
CA SER A 33 7.80 -5.46 -2.89
C SER A 33 7.25 -4.27 -3.69
N GLY A 34 5.92 -4.13 -3.78
CA GLY A 34 5.27 -3.01 -4.44
C GLY A 34 3.75 -3.05 -4.27
N ALA A 35 3.08 -1.92 -4.51
CA ALA A 35 1.63 -1.83 -4.41
C ALA A 35 1.00 -0.82 -5.37
N ILE A 36 -0.28 -1.02 -5.71
CA ILE A 36 -1.12 -0.02 -6.36
C ILE A 36 -1.97 0.68 -5.30
N ILE A 37 -1.75 1.99 -5.13
CA ILE A 37 -2.43 2.81 -4.12
C ILE A 37 -3.72 3.38 -4.68
N MET A 38 -4.82 3.22 -3.94
CA MET A 38 -6.11 3.77 -4.33
C MET A 38 -6.22 5.28 -4.04
N PRO A 39 -6.82 6.08 -4.94
CA PRO A 39 -6.79 7.55 -4.87
C PRO A 39 -7.94 8.17 -4.04
N ASN A 40 -8.67 7.36 -3.27
CA ASN A 40 -9.93 7.73 -2.60
C ASN A 40 -9.73 8.38 -1.21
N LEU A 41 -8.82 9.34 -1.11
CA LEU A 41 -8.76 10.24 0.04
C LEU A 41 -9.98 11.20 0.06
N VAL A 42 -10.06 12.04 1.10
CA VAL A 42 -11.08 13.09 1.21
C VAL A 42 -10.37 14.45 1.34
N PRO A 43 -10.30 15.27 0.28
CA PRO A 43 -10.84 15.04 -1.07
C PRO A 43 -10.04 13.97 -1.86
N PRO A 44 -10.63 13.36 -2.90
CA PRO A 44 -9.95 12.35 -3.72
C PRO A 44 -8.77 12.97 -4.49
N VAL A 45 -7.71 12.16 -4.69
CA VAL A 45 -6.55 12.56 -5.49
C VAL A 45 -6.95 12.58 -6.97
N THR A 46 -6.94 13.76 -7.57
CA THR A 46 -7.44 14.00 -8.95
C THR A 46 -6.45 14.76 -9.83
N THR A 47 -5.34 15.23 -9.28
CA THR A 47 -4.26 15.91 -10.00
C THR A 47 -3.24 14.90 -10.53
N LYS A 48 -2.64 15.20 -11.69
CA LYS A 48 -1.58 14.40 -12.32
C LYS A 48 -0.20 14.76 -11.80
#